data_AF-A0A261GEE6-F1
#
_entry.id   AF-A0A261GEE6-F1
#
_cell.length_a   1.000
_cell.length_b   1.000
_cell.length_c   1.000
_cell.angle_alpha   90.00
_cell.angle_beta   90.00
_cell.angle_gamma   90.00
#
_symmetry.space_group_name_H-M   'P 1'
#
loop_
_entity.id
_entity.type
_entity.pdbx_description
1 polymer ?
#
loop_
_entity_poly.entity_id
_entity_poly.type
_entity_poly.pdbx_seq_one_letter_code
_entity_poly.pdbx_strand_id
1 'polypeptide(L)'
;LVQGGDCSALVTAPINKKALKDGAGFAFPGHTEFLAHLGGDCDGVMMLACPELRVVPAAIHNALSEVPGALTEAGLKRTIEITRDALIRDFGIVEPRIAVAGLNPHAGEGGAMGREELTFIAPLLETL
;
A
#
# COMPACT_ATOMS: atom_id res chain seq x y z
N LEU A 1 -13.40 20.50 4.49
CA LEU A 1 -13.07 20.36 5.92
C LEU A 1 -11.59 20.09 6.12
N VAL A 2 -11.06 18.88 5.89
CA VAL A 2 -9.61 18.62 6.09
C VAL A 2 -8.72 19.50 5.21
N GLN A 3 -8.94 19.54 3.89
CA GLN A 3 -8.19 20.41 2.98
C GLN A 3 -8.35 21.91 3.27
N GLY A 4 -9.48 22.31 3.87
CA GLY A 4 -9.75 23.70 4.24
C GLY A 4 -9.14 24.09 5.60
N GLY A 5 -8.56 23.14 6.34
CA GLY A 5 -8.02 23.37 7.68
C GLY A 5 -9.04 23.29 8.83
N ASP A 6 -10.33 23.09 8.53
CA ASP A 6 -11.40 23.03 9.55
C ASP A 6 -11.38 21.73 10.37
N CYS A 7 -10.66 20.70 9.90
CA CYS A 7 -10.52 19.41 10.55
C CYS A 7 -9.09 18.90 10.41
N SER A 8 -8.55 18.26 11.45
CA SER A 8 -7.18 17.73 11.44
C SER A 8 -7.05 16.38 10.73
N ALA A 9 -8.13 15.60 10.66
CA ALA A 9 -8.13 14.25 10.07
C ALA A 9 -9.53 13.82 9.62
N LEU A 10 -9.60 12.70 8.89
CA LEU A 10 -10.83 12.04 8.45
C LEU A 10 -10.86 10.60 8.99
N VAL A 11 -12.02 10.18 9.49
CA VAL A 11 -12.31 8.79 9.80
C VAL A 11 -13.51 8.37 8.96
N THR A 12 -13.37 7.28 8.20
CA THR A 12 -14.44 6.80 7.31
C THR A 12 -15.20 5.63 7.95
N ALA A 13 -16.53 5.72 8.00
CA ALA A 13 -17.39 4.57 8.25
C ALA A 13 -17.40 3.62 7.03
N PRO A 14 -17.70 2.32 7.18
CA PRO A 14 -17.79 1.40 6.06
C PRO A 14 -18.88 1.81 5.05
N ILE A 15 -18.61 1.55 3.76
CA ILE A 15 -19.53 1.84 2.64
C ILE A 15 -19.89 0.58 1.86
N ASN A 16 -21.05 0.58 1.22
CA ASN A 16 -21.43 -0.45 0.26
C ASN A 16 -20.99 -0.05 -1.16
N LYS A 17 -19.83 -0.56 -1.58
CA LYS A 17 -19.22 -0.27 -2.89
C LYS A 17 -20.13 -0.64 -4.07
N LYS A 18 -20.86 -1.76 -3.98
CA LYS A 18 -21.75 -2.21 -5.04
C LYS A 18 -22.95 -1.27 -5.22
N ALA A 19 -23.57 -0.86 -4.12
CA ALA A 19 -24.68 0.09 -4.16
C ALA A 19 -24.25 1.46 -4.74
N LEU A 20 -23.06 1.95 -4.38
CA LEU A 20 -22.52 3.20 -4.93
C LEU A 20 -22.25 3.10 -6.43
N LYS A 21 -21.64 1.99 -6.87
CA LYS A 21 -21.31 1.79 -8.28
C LYS A 21 -22.57 1.61 -9.13
N ASP A 22 -23.46 0.72 -8.73
CA ASP A 22 -24.64 0.34 -9.52
C ASP A 22 -25.76 1.38 -9.41
N GLY A 23 -25.94 2.00 -8.24
CA GLY A 23 -27.06 2.89 -7.94
C GLY A 23 -26.77 4.38 -8.15
N ALA A 24 -25.51 4.80 -8.09
CA ALA A 24 -25.12 6.21 -8.18
C ALA A 24 -24.04 6.49 -9.23
N GLY A 25 -23.58 5.47 -9.98
CA GLY A 25 -22.54 5.62 -10.99
C GLY A 25 -21.21 6.08 -10.41
N PHE A 26 -20.91 5.72 -9.15
CA PHE A 26 -19.70 6.15 -8.48
C PHE A 26 -18.44 5.65 -9.20
N ALA A 27 -17.57 6.58 -9.60
CA ALA A 27 -16.45 6.31 -10.51
C ALA A 27 -15.26 5.60 -9.85
N PHE A 28 -15.22 5.54 -8.51
CA PHE A 28 -14.05 5.04 -7.77
C PHE A 28 -14.30 3.64 -7.18
N PRO A 29 -13.28 2.76 -7.16
CA PRO A 29 -13.38 1.43 -6.56
C PRO A 29 -13.65 1.43 -5.04
N GLY A 30 -13.31 2.51 -4.35
CA GLY A 30 -13.43 2.61 -2.89
C GLY A 30 -12.92 3.93 -2.31
N HIS A 31 -12.78 3.96 -0.98
CA HIS A 31 -12.31 5.14 -0.26
C HIS A 31 -10.90 5.54 -0.65
N THR A 32 -9.96 4.59 -0.72
CA THR A 32 -8.55 4.91 -0.95
C THR A 32 -8.37 5.66 -2.27
N GLU A 33 -8.96 5.16 -3.34
CA GLU A 33 -8.85 5.78 -4.67
C GLU A 33 -9.61 7.11 -4.74
N PHE A 34 -10.78 7.19 -4.09
CA PHE A 34 -11.54 8.44 -4.05
C PHE A 34 -10.82 9.54 -3.25
N LEU A 35 -10.26 9.20 -2.09
CA LEU A 35 -9.54 10.13 -1.24
C LEU A 35 -8.20 10.55 -1.85
N ALA A 36 -7.51 9.63 -2.52
CA ALA A 36 -6.33 9.94 -3.33
C ALA A 36 -6.63 11.01 -4.39
N HIS A 37 -7.73 10.83 -5.13
CA HIS A 37 -8.18 11.81 -6.13
C HIS A 37 -8.51 13.17 -5.50
N LEU A 38 -9.33 13.19 -4.44
CA LEU A 38 -9.65 14.43 -3.73
C LEU A 38 -8.40 15.12 -3.16
N GLY A 39 -7.40 14.34 -2.75
CA GLY A 39 -6.11 14.81 -2.24
C GLY A 39 -5.16 15.40 -3.28
N GLY A 40 -5.59 15.55 -4.54
CA GLY A 40 -4.75 16.04 -5.64
C GLY A 40 -4.02 14.90 -6.37
N ASP A 41 -4.72 13.78 -6.59
CA ASP A 41 -4.21 12.59 -7.28
C ASP A 41 -2.91 12.04 -6.66
N CYS A 42 -2.87 11.96 -5.33
CA CYS A 42 -1.71 11.48 -4.59
C CYS A 42 -1.67 9.95 -4.47
N ASP A 43 -0.47 9.38 -4.32
CA ASP A 43 -0.33 7.95 -4.05
C ASP A 43 -0.86 7.60 -2.66
N GLY A 44 -1.83 6.68 -2.61
CA GLY A 44 -2.35 6.12 -1.36
C GLY A 44 -1.75 4.75 -1.06
N VAL A 45 -1.11 4.61 0.10
CA VAL A 45 -0.65 3.31 0.62
C VAL A 45 -1.55 2.88 1.77
N MET A 46 -2.10 1.68 1.68
CA MET A 46 -2.93 1.10 2.73
C MET A 46 -2.05 0.51 3.84
N MET A 47 -2.38 0.80 5.09
CA MET A 47 -1.76 0.15 6.26
C MET A 47 -2.86 -0.37 7.17
N LEU A 48 -2.75 -1.65 7.55
CA LEU A 48 -3.50 -2.21 8.68
C LEU A 48 -2.62 -2.14 9.92
N ALA A 49 -3.14 -1.60 11.02
CA ALA A 49 -2.38 -1.35 12.23
C ALA A 49 -3.15 -1.77 13.48
N CYS A 50 -2.44 -2.43 14.40
CA CYS A 50 -2.82 -2.66 15.79
C CYS A 50 -1.61 -2.32 16.70
N PRO A 51 -1.75 -2.36 18.04
CA PRO A 51 -0.63 -2.08 18.94
C PRO A 51 0.61 -2.94 18.69
N GLU A 52 0.41 -4.21 18.31
CA GLU A 52 1.46 -5.20 18.15
C GLU A 52 2.09 -5.21 16.75
N LEU A 53 1.33 -4.85 15.71
CA LEU A 53 1.75 -5.02 14.33
C LEU A 53 1.18 -3.96 13.38
N ARG A 54 2.00 -3.57 12.41
CA ARG A 54 1.59 -2.77 11.24
C ARG A 54 1.96 -3.55 9.98
N VAL A 55 1.01 -3.69 9.06
CA VAL A 55 1.21 -4.41 7.79
C VAL A 55 0.77 -3.51 6.64
N VAL A 56 1.65 -3.40 5.65
CA VAL A 56 1.41 -2.68 4.40
C VAL A 56 1.43 -3.68 3.25
N PRO A 57 0.28 -4.00 2.63
CA PRO A 57 0.25 -4.83 1.44
C PRO A 57 0.78 -4.06 0.22
N ALA A 58 1.77 -4.64 -0.47
CA ALA A 58 2.37 -4.06 -1.69
C ALA A 58 1.49 -4.25 -2.95
N ALA A 59 0.57 -5.21 -2.92
CA ALA A 59 -0.51 -5.37 -3.88
C ALA A 59 -1.83 -5.50 -3.11
N ILE A 60 -2.89 -4.85 -3.58
CA ILE A 60 -4.14 -4.72 -2.84
C ILE A 60 -5.24 -5.60 -3.46
N HIS A 61 -6.43 -5.07 -3.75
CA HIS A 61 -7.61 -5.80 -4.19
C HIS A 61 -7.49 -6.41 -5.61
N ASN A 62 -6.48 -7.24 -5.83
CA ASN A 62 -6.18 -7.98 -7.07
C ASN A 62 -6.62 -9.44 -6.93
N ALA A 63 -6.93 -10.09 -8.06
CA ALA A 63 -7.03 -11.54 -8.05
C ALA A 63 -5.63 -12.13 -7.75
N LEU A 64 -5.55 -13.24 -7.01
CA LEU A 64 -4.26 -13.81 -6.62
C LEU A 64 -3.35 -14.12 -7.82
N SER A 65 -3.93 -14.55 -8.95
CA SER A 65 -3.21 -14.79 -10.20
C SER A 65 -2.61 -13.54 -10.83
N GLU A 66 -3.07 -12.35 -10.47
CA GLU A 66 -2.59 -11.06 -10.98
C GLU A 66 -1.50 -10.45 -10.09
N VAL A 67 -1.37 -10.91 -8.84
CA VAL A 67 -0.42 -10.34 -7.88
C VAL A 67 1.02 -10.31 -8.39
N PRO A 68 1.57 -11.38 -9.00
CA PRO A 68 2.93 -11.34 -9.51
C PRO A 68 3.14 -10.29 -10.61
N GLY A 69 2.14 -10.07 -11.47
CA GLY A 69 2.21 -9.08 -12.55
C GLY A 69 1.95 -7.64 -12.08
N ALA A 70 1.22 -7.47 -10.99
CA ALA A 70 0.94 -6.17 -10.40
C ALA A 70 2.10 -5.64 -9.55
N LEU A 71 2.90 -6.54 -8.96
CA LEU A 71 4.06 -6.17 -8.16
C LEU A 71 5.23 -5.76 -9.06
N THR A 72 5.65 -4.51 -8.96
CA THR A 72 6.78 -3.96 -9.74
C THR A 72 7.81 -3.36 -8.81
N GLU A 73 9.07 -3.26 -9.27
CA GLU A 73 10.15 -2.61 -8.53
C GLU A 73 9.79 -1.17 -8.13
N ALA A 74 9.30 -0.38 -9.08
CA ALA A 74 8.90 1.01 -8.84
C ALA A 74 7.73 1.11 -7.83
N GLY A 75 6.72 0.25 -7.97
CA GLY A 75 5.58 0.23 -7.05
C GLY A 75 5.98 -0.19 -5.63
N LEU A 76 6.84 -1.20 -5.51
CA LEU A 76 7.36 -1.65 -4.22
C LEU A 76 8.23 -0.56 -3.56
N LYS A 77 9.15 0.04 -4.31
CA LYS A 77 9.97 1.17 -3.85
C LYS A 77 9.11 2.29 -3.30
N ARG A 78 8.13 2.73 -4.08
CA ARG A 78 7.22 3.81 -3.71
C ARG A 78 6.44 3.48 -2.43
N THR A 79 5.95 2.25 -2.32
CA THR A 79 5.25 1.75 -1.12
C THR A 79 6.15 1.81 0.11
N ILE A 80 7.41 1.38 0.01
CA ILE A 80 8.36 1.39 1.13
C ILE A 80 8.69 2.83 1.54
N GLU A 81 8.95 3.72 0.58
CA GLU A 81 9.26 5.13 0.86
C GLU A 81 8.11 5.85 1.55
N ILE A 82 6.88 5.74 1.03
CA ILE A 82 5.68 6.32 1.66
C ILE A 82 5.51 5.77 3.08
N THR A 83 5.69 4.45 3.25
CA THR A 83 5.55 3.81 4.56
C THR A 83 6.59 4.33 5.54
N ARG A 84 7.86 4.39 5.16
CA ARG A 84 8.95 4.93 5.99
C ARG A 84 8.65 6.36 6.41
N ASP A 85 8.30 7.22 5.46
CA ASP A 85 8.07 8.64 5.70
C ASP A 85 6.85 8.86 6.62
N ALA A 86 5.79 8.05 6.46
CA ALA A 86 4.64 8.07 7.34
C ALA A 86 4.98 7.55 8.76
N LEU A 87 5.80 6.49 8.89
CA LEU A 87 6.24 6.00 10.21
C LEU A 87 7.04 7.06 10.97
N ILE A 88 7.85 7.87 10.28
CA ILE A 88 8.58 8.98 10.90
C ILE A 88 7.62 10.11 11.26
N ARG A 89 6.86 10.63 10.29
CA ARG A 89 6.05 11.84 10.43
C ARG A 89 4.83 11.62 11.34
N ASP A 90 4.11 10.53 11.14
CA ASP A 90 2.78 10.32 11.71
C ASP A 90 2.81 9.39 12.93
N PHE A 91 3.83 8.53 13.04
CA PHE A 91 4.00 7.60 14.16
C PHE A 91 5.20 7.92 15.07
N GLY A 92 6.01 8.92 14.74
CA GLY A 92 7.15 9.36 15.57
C GLY A 92 8.29 8.34 15.67
N ILE A 93 8.39 7.39 14.74
CA ILE A 93 9.45 6.38 14.72
C ILE A 93 10.64 6.96 13.94
N VAL A 94 11.66 7.45 14.66
CA VAL A 94 12.80 8.17 14.07
C VAL A 94 13.59 7.31 13.07
N GLU A 95 13.78 6.03 13.38
CA GLU A 95 14.49 5.06 12.53
C GLU A 95 13.61 3.84 12.27
N PRO A 96 12.66 3.91 11.31
CA PRO A 96 11.76 2.80 11.03
C PRO A 96 12.52 1.58 10.50
N ARG A 97 12.25 0.42 11.09
CA ARG A 97 12.70 -0.88 10.57
C ARG A 97 11.55 -1.56 9.86
N ILE A 98 11.66 -1.70 8.55
CA ILE A 98 10.62 -2.31 7.71
C ILE A 98 11.11 -3.68 7.24
N ALA A 99 10.39 -4.73 7.65
CA ALA A 99 10.58 -6.07 7.11
C ALA A 99 9.71 -6.24 5.86
N VAL A 100 10.30 -6.75 4.78
CA VAL A 100 9.60 -6.99 3.51
C VAL A 100 9.50 -8.50 3.29
N ALA A 101 8.27 -8.99 3.12
CA ALA A 101 8.03 -10.39 2.81
C ALA A 101 8.41 -10.69 1.34
N GLY A 102 8.85 -11.91 1.07
CA GLY A 102 8.96 -12.41 -0.31
C GLY A 102 7.58 -12.53 -0.95
N LEU A 103 7.53 -12.40 -2.27
CA LEU A 103 6.36 -12.72 -3.08
C LEU A 103 6.13 -14.24 -3.09
N ASN A 104 7.21 -14.99 -3.29
CA ASN A 104 7.19 -16.44 -3.37
C ASN A 104 7.40 -17.10 -2.01
N PRO A 105 6.90 -18.34 -1.81
CA PRO A 105 7.28 -19.15 -0.65
C PRO A 105 8.79 -19.21 -0.48
N HIS A 106 9.26 -19.13 0.77
CA HIS A 106 10.69 -19.12 1.09
C HIS A 106 11.49 -18.04 0.36
N ALA A 107 10.84 -16.93 -0.01
CA ALA A 107 11.46 -15.85 -0.79
C ALA A 107 12.13 -16.38 -2.09
N GLY A 108 11.45 -17.32 -2.76
CA GLY A 108 11.88 -17.88 -4.03
C GLY A 108 12.86 -19.06 -3.93
N GLU A 109 13.29 -19.45 -2.73
CA GLU A 109 14.21 -20.58 -2.48
C GLU A 109 15.42 -20.56 -3.43
N GLY A 110 16.14 -19.43 -3.44
CA GLY A 110 17.31 -19.25 -4.32
C GLY A 110 16.99 -19.26 -5.83
N GLY A 111 15.73 -19.02 -6.20
CA GLY A 111 15.27 -19.03 -7.59
C GLY A 111 14.58 -20.33 -8.02
N ALA A 112 14.44 -21.31 -7.14
CA ALA A 112 13.75 -22.57 -7.42
C ALA A 112 12.21 -22.41 -7.44
N MET A 113 11.69 -21.41 -6.73
CA MET A 113 10.25 -21.14 -6.60
C MET A 113 9.92 -19.72 -7.07
N GLY A 114 10.17 -19.40 -8.33
CA GLY A 114 10.06 -18.02 -8.83
C GLY A 114 11.36 -17.25 -8.69
N ARG A 115 11.44 -16.08 -9.33
CA ARG A 115 12.69 -15.31 -9.47
C ARG A 115 12.55 -13.83 -9.14
N GLU A 116 11.35 -13.38 -8.79
CA GLU A 116 11.01 -12.00 -8.47
C GLU A 116 11.90 -11.46 -7.34
N GLU A 117 12.21 -12.29 -6.34
CA GLU A 117 13.15 -11.94 -5.26
C GLU A 117 14.54 -11.62 -5.76
N LEU A 118 15.10 -12.48 -6.61
CA LEU A 118 16.44 -12.31 -7.15
C LEU A 118 16.53 -11.21 -8.20
N THR A 119 15.44 -11.01 -8.96
CA THR A 119 15.45 -10.14 -10.13
C THR A 119 15.20 -8.69 -9.78
N PHE A 120 14.34 -8.41 -8.80
CA PHE A 120 14.08 -7.01 -8.42
C PHE A 120 13.83 -6.75 -6.94
N ILE A 121 13.26 -7.67 -6.15
CA ILE A 121 12.94 -7.35 -4.74
C ILE A 121 14.22 -7.20 -3.91
N ALA A 122 15.08 -8.22 -3.83
CA ALA A 122 16.30 -8.14 -3.04
C ALA A 122 17.26 -7.05 -3.55
N PRO A 123 17.52 -6.92 -4.88
CA PRO A 123 18.33 -5.82 -5.40
C PRO A 123 17.78 -4.44 -5.02
N LEU A 124 16.47 -4.23 -5.07
CA LEU A 124 15.87 -2.97 -4.66
C LEU A 124 16.15 -2.68 -3.18
N LEU A 125 15.96 -3.67 -2.29
CA LEU A 125 16.14 -3.48 -0.85
C LEU A 125 17.60 -3.13 -0.47
N GLU A 126 18.59 -3.57 -1.26
CA GLU A 126 20.00 -3.19 -1.06
C GLU A 126 20.29 -1.71 -1.40
N THR A 127 19.39 -1.03 -2.11
CA THR A 127 19.56 0.37 -2.54
C THR A 127 18.84 1.40 -1.67
N LEU A 128 18.01 0.95 -0.71
CA LEU A 128 17.16 1.79 0.14
C LEU A 128 17.81 2.05 1.52
#